data_AF-A0A2U1VB56-F1
#
_entry.id   AF-A0A2U1VB56-F1
#
_cell.length_a   1.000
_cell.length_b   1.000
_cell.length_c   1.000
_cell.angle_alpha   90.00
_cell.angle_beta   90.00
_cell.angle_gamma   90.00
#
_symmetry.space_group_name_H-M   'P 1'
#
loop_
_entity.id
_entity.type
_entity.pdbx_description
1 polymer ?
#
loop_
_entity_poly.entity_id
_entity_poly.type
_entity_poly.pdbx_seq_one_letter_code
_entity_poly.pdbx_strand_id
1 'polypeptide(L)' 'MHPLAEVPMAIRLTLVNPETGEVSYLDQIADFDENLFRPLVEGYGEGEDARDVFEEAINWWERELAAIDKELSIRLRR' A
#
# COMPACT_ATOMS: atom_id res chain seq x y z
N MET A 1 0.82 6.75 -20.37
CA MET A 1 0.22 5.60 -19.67
C MET A 1 -0.79 6.17 -18.70
N HIS A 2 -2.05 5.73 -18.77
CA HIS A 2 -3.08 6.19 -17.84
C HIS A 2 -2.96 5.39 -16.53
N PRO A 3 -3.07 6.01 -15.33
CA PRO A 3 -2.84 5.32 -14.06
C PRO A 3 -3.82 4.18 -13.77
N LEU A 4 -5.03 4.25 -14.37
CA LEU A 4 -6.07 3.22 -14.27
C LEU A 4 -6.08 2.23 -15.45
N ALA A 5 -5.09 2.28 -16.34
CA ALA A 5 -5.02 1.31 -17.43
C ALA A 5 -4.64 -0.06 -16.87
N GLU A 6 -5.35 -1.11 -17.30
CA GLU A 6 -4.88 -2.49 -17.08
C GLU A 6 -3.55 -2.67 -17.84
N VAL A 7 -2.51 -3.11 -17.13
CA VAL A 7 -1.19 -3.35 -17.71
C VAL A 7 -0.82 -4.81 -17.51
N PRO A 8 -0.62 -5.59 -18.59
CA PRO A 8 -0.20 -6.96 -18.48
C PRO A 8 1.20 -7.03 -17.86
N MET A 9 1.35 -7.79 -16.78
CA MET A 9 2.62 -7.97 -16.10
C MET A 9 3.27 -9.30 -16.45
N ALA A 10 4.54 -9.23 -16.83
CA ALA A 10 5.39 -10.42 -16.96
C ALA A 10 5.83 -10.89 -15.57
N ILE A 11 5.56 -12.15 -15.26
CA ILE A 11 5.91 -12.81 -14.00
C ILE A 11 6.82 -13.99 -14.33
N ARG A 12 7.94 -14.09 -13.63
CA ARG A 12 8.79 -15.29 -13.61
C ARG A 12 8.73 -15.93 -12.23
N LEU A 13 8.17 -17.12 -12.16
CA LEU A 13 8.14 -17.93 -10.94
C LEU A 13 9.35 -18.85 -10.93
N THR A 14 10.12 -18.81 -9.83
CA THR A 14 11.22 -19.74 -9.59
C THR A 14 10.67 -20.96 -8.86
N LEU A 15 10.77 -22.11 -9.51
CA LEU A 15 10.34 -23.40 -8.97
C LEU A 15 11.58 -24.15 -8.49
N VAL A 16 11.59 -24.51 -7.20
CA VAL A 16 12.66 -25.32 -6.61
C VAL A 16 12.08 -26.69 -6.30
N ASN A 17 12.64 -27.74 -6.90
CA ASN A 17 12.28 -29.10 -6.54
C ASN A 17 12.75 -29.39 -5.10
N PRO A 18 11.84 -29.71 -4.17
CA PRO A 18 12.19 -29.87 -2.75
C PRO A 18 13.05 -31.12 -2.47
N GLU A 19 13.03 -32.12 -3.35
CA GLU A 19 13.78 -33.36 -3.18
C GLU A 19 15.16 -33.30 -3.83
N THR A 20 15.26 -32.71 -5.04
CA THR A 20 16.50 -32.68 -5.82
C THR A 20 17.24 -31.35 -5.74
N GLY A 21 16.59 -30.28 -5.29
CA GLY A 21 17.13 -28.92 -5.31
C GLY A 21 17.23 -28.31 -6.71
N GLU A 22 16.72 -28.99 -7.74
CA GLU A 22 16.74 -28.51 -9.12
C GLU A 22 15.88 -27.24 -9.26
N VAL A 23 16.43 -26.23 -9.93
CA VAL A 23 15.76 -24.95 -10.17
C VAL A 23 15.21 -24.93 -11.60
N SER A 24 13.93 -24.60 -11.72
CA SER A 24 13.25 -24.35 -12.98
C SER A 24 12.49 -23.03 -12.92
N TYR A 25 12.06 -22.53 -14.08
CA TYR A 25 11.34 -21.26 -14.18
C TYR A 25 10.03 -21.46 -14.93
N LEU A 26 8.99 -20.79 -14.45
CA LEU A 26 7.70 -20.68 -15.15
C LEU A 26 7.46 -19.20 -15.47
N ASP A 27 7.43 -18.90 -16.76
CA ASP A 27 7.14 -17.56 -17.27
C ASP A 27 5.66 -17.45 -17.62
N GLN A 28 4.99 -16.43 -17.08
CA GLN A 28 3.58 -16.17 -17.35
C GLN A 28 3.31 -14.67 -17.48
N ILE A 29 2.26 -14.34 -18.22
CA ILE A 29 1.68 -12.99 -18.23
C ILE A 29 0.40 -13.08 -17.42
N ALA A 30 0.24 -12.20 -16.43
CA ALA A 30 -1.01 -12.07 -15.71
C ALA A 30 -1.45 -10.60 -15.69
N ASP A 31 -2.76 -10.42 -15.81
CA ASP A 31 -3.40 -9.15 -15.55
C ASP A 31 -3.60 -9.07 -14.03
N PHE A 32 -2.74 -8.30 -13.36
CA PHE A 32 -2.97 -7.95 -11.97
C PHE A 32 -3.94 -6.77 -11.95
N ASP A 33 -5.12 -6.98 -11.36
CA ASP A 33 -6.07 -5.89 -11.13
C ASP A 33 -5.56 -4.89 -10.09
N GLU A 34 -6.40 -3.86 -9.88
CA GLU A 34 -6.46 -2.71 -8.96
C GLU A 34 -5.67 -2.69 -7.62
N ASN A 35 -4.79 -3.63 -7.29
CA ASN A 35 -4.16 -3.73 -5.96
C ASN A 35 -2.64 -3.54 -5.90
N LEU A 36 -1.95 -3.40 -7.03
CA LEU A 36 -0.51 -3.09 -7.01
C LEU A 36 -0.23 -1.63 -6.68
N PHE A 37 -1.02 -0.73 -7.25
CA PHE A 37 -0.89 0.72 -7.06
C PHE A 37 -2.25 1.38 -7.23
N ARG A 38 -2.68 2.18 -6.25
CA ARG A 38 -3.98 2.86 -6.26
C ARG A 38 -3.80 4.38 -6.29
N PRO A 39 -3.50 4.98 -7.45
CA PRO A 39 -3.22 6.40 -7.52
C PRO A 39 -4.46 7.23 -7.16
N LEU A 40 -4.29 8.25 -6.32
CA LEU A 40 -5.32 9.28 -6.19
C LEU A 40 -5.44 10.03 -7.52
N VAL A 41 -6.66 10.09 -8.04
CA VAL A 41 -6.92 10.66 -9.38
C VAL A 41 -7.15 12.17 -9.36
N GLU A 42 -7.40 12.75 -8.19
CA GLU A 42 -7.59 14.18 -7.99
C GLU A 42 -7.39 14.57 -6.52
N GLY A 43 -7.06 15.84 -6.28
CA GLY A 43 -7.00 16.42 -4.93
C GLY A 43 -5.62 16.31 -4.27
N TYR A 44 -5.60 16.37 -2.94
CA TYR A 44 -4.35 16.26 -2.18
C TYR A 44 -3.76 14.86 -2.32
N GLY A 45 -2.48 14.78 -2.73
CA GLY A 45 -1.80 13.52 -3.01
C GLY A 45 -2.10 12.94 -4.39
N GLU A 46 -2.59 13.73 -5.35
CA GLU A 46 -2.80 13.27 -6.73
C GLU A 46 -1.55 12.57 -7.30
N GLY A 47 -1.75 11.37 -7.84
CA GLY A 47 -0.70 10.52 -8.39
C GLY A 47 0.03 9.65 -7.36
N GLU A 48 -0.09 9.91 -6.05
CA GLU A 48 0.46 9.07 -4.99
C GLU A 48 -0.41 7.83 -4.74
N ASP A 49 0.17 6.77 -4.18
CA ASP A 49 -0.61 5.61 -3.75
C ASP A 49 -1.56 6.01 -2.61
N ALA A 50 -2.86 5.79 -2.80
CA ALA A 50 -3.88 6.12 -1.83
C ALA A 50 -3.64 5.44 -0.47
N ARG A 51 -3.00 4.26 -0.43
CA ARG A 51 -2.69 3.58 0.83
C ARG A 51 -1.69 4.37 1.66
N ASP A 52 -0.67 4.92 1.03
CA ASP A 52 0.36 5.72 1.71
C ASP A 52 -0.26 7.03 2.23
N VAL A 53 -1.07 7.68 1.40
CA VAL A 53 -1.77 8.92 1.78
C VAL A 53 -2.76 8.68 2.93
N PHE A 54 -3.50 7.57 2.90
CA PHE A 54 -4.41 7.21 3.99
C PHE A 54 -3.67 6.82 5.26
N GLU A 55 -2.54 6.11 5.17
CA GLU A 55 -1.71 5.78 6.32
C GLU A 55 -1.16 7.06 6.98
N GLU A 56 -0.64 8.01 6.19
CA GLU A 56 -0.19 9.31 6.72
C GLU A 56 -1.33 10.05 7.43
N ALA A 57 -2.51 10.11 6.80
CA ALA A 57 -3.67 10.78 7.38
C ALA A 57 -4.13 10.14 8.69
N ILE A 58 -4.15 8.81 8.77
CA ILE A 58 -4.49 8.06 9.99
C ILE A 58 -3.48 8.37 11.09
N ASN A 59 -2.18 8.26 10.79
CA ASN A 59 -1.11 8.55 11.74
C ASN A 59 -1.18 9.99 12.28
N TRP A 60 -1.53 10.94 11.42
CA TRP A 60 -1.75 12.32 11.82
C TRP A 60 -2.91 12.44 12.81
N TRP A 61 -4.07 11.86 12.48
CA TRP A 61 -5.26 11.91 13.34
C TRP A 61 -5.01 11.25 14.70
N GLU A 62 -4.32 10.10 14.73
CA GLU A 62 -3.97 9.44 15.99
C GLU A 62 -3.11 10.34 16.88
N ARG A 63 -2.13 11.05 16.30
CA ARG A 63 -1.30 12.01 17.04
C ARG A 63 -2.11 13.16 17.62
N GLU A 64 -3.00 13.76 16.82
CA GLU A 64 -3.81 14.89 17.26
C GLU A 64 -4.82 14.48 18.34
N LEU A 65 -5.45 13.32 18.19
CA LEU A 65 -6.36 12.76 19.21
C LEU A 65 -5.62 12.48 20.52
N ALA A 66 -4.44 11.87 20.46
CA ALA A 66 -3.61 11.63 21.65
C ALA A 66 -3.20 12.94 22.36
N ALA A 67 -2.93 14.00 21.60
CA ALA A 67 -2.63 15.31 22.17
C ALA A 67 -3.84 15.92 22.89
N ILE A 68 -5.04 15.79 22.30
CA ILE A 68 -6.31 16.24 22.91
C ILE A 68 -6.58 15.48 24.22
N ASP A 69 -6.47 14.14 24.21
CA ASP A 69 -6.70 13.31 25.40
C ASP A 69 -5.74 13.65 26.54
N LYS A 70 -4.48 13.93 26.21
CA LYS A 70 -3.47 14.39 27.17
C LYS A 70 -3.87 15.73 27.81
N GLU A 71 -4.28 16.70 26.99
CA GLU A 71 -4.71 18.01 27.48
C GLU A 71 -5.96 17.92 28.36
N LEU A 72 -6.95 17.12 27.96
CA LEU A 72 -8.13 16.85 28.77
C LEU A 72 -7.76 16.24 30.13
N SER A 73 -6.84 15.27 30.13
CA SER A 73 -6.34 14.65 31.35
C SER A 73 -5.63 15.64 32.28
N ILE A 74 -4.88 16.60 31.73
CA ILE A 74 -4.22 17.66 32.51
C ILE A 74 -5.27 18.58 33.15
N ARG A 75 -6.28 19.00 32.37
CA ARG A 75 -7.34 19.90 32.86
C ARG A 75 -8.19 19.26 33.96
N LEU A 76 -8.51 17.98 33.84
CA LEU A 76 -9.32 17.25 34.83
C LEU A 76 -8.59 16.99 36.16
N ARG A 77 -7.26 17.12 36.20
CA ARG A 77 -6.45 16.97 37.41
C ARG A 77 -6.20 18.30 38.15
N ARG A 78 -6.60 19.43 37.58
CA ARG A 78 -6.57 20.76 38.21
C ARG A 78 -7.91 21.09 38.84
#